data_AF-A0A819RTW7-F1
#
_entry.id   AF-A0A819RTW7-F1
#
_cell.length_a   1.000
_cell.length_b   1.000
_cell.length_c   1.000
_cell.angle_alpha   90.00
_cell.angle_beta   90.00
_cell.angle_gamma   90.00
#
_symmetry.space_group_name_H-M   'P 1'
#
loop_
_entity.id
_entity.type
_entity.pdbx_description
1 polymer ?
#
loop_
_entity_poly.entity_id
_entity_poly.type
_entity_poly.pdbx_seq_one_letter_code
_entity_poly.pdbx_strand_id
1 'polypeptide(L)'
;MSTQTETNASMILLESITKNQYRIGGPILIMLAAIDRMFITSPSVETRRRSNNHFAYKSIISDTLFWIIFSSHSFIFADTVQLVPNHFICYTKFGFYPAFIAYYSLIKIISMSSLMIVFGSLTVRNIRNVRRVSGARIITS
;
A
#
# COMPACT_ATOMS: atom_id res chain seq x y z
N MET A 1 -30.26 -7.27 31.89
CA MET A 1 -29.20 -8.29 31.74
C MET A 1 -28.82 -8.51 30.26
N SER A 2 -28.83 -7.45 29.44
CA SER A 2 -28.55 -7.50 27.98
C SER A 2 -27.35 -6.67 27.54
N THR A 3 -26.76 -5.86 28.43
CA THR A 3 -25.69 -4.90 28.09
C THR A 3 -24.28 -5.50 28.09
N GLN A 4 -24.10 -6.69 28.67
CA GLN A 4 -22.79 -7.34 28.78
C GLN A 4 -22.41 -8.15 27.53
N THR A 5 -23.39 -8.51 26.70
CA THR A 5 -23.17 -9.27 25.47
C THR A 5 -22.71 -8.38 24.31
N GLU A 6 -23.19 -7.12 24.24
CA GLU A 6 -22.78 -6.15 23.20
C GLU A 6 -21.34 -5.64 23.38
N THR A 7 -20.89 -5.50 24.63
CA THR A 7 -19.51 -5.07 24.93
C THR A 7 -18.47 -6.09 24.50
N ASN A 8 -18.78 -7.39 24.63
CA ASN A 8 -17.88 -8.45 24.17
C ASN A 8 -17.80 -8.51 22.62
N ALA A 9 -18.91 -8.27 21.91
CA ALA A 9 -18.94 -8.29 20.45
C ALA A 9 -18.13 -7.14 19.84
N SER A 10 -18.24 -5.93 20.40
CA SER A 10 -17.50 -4.75 19.93
C SER A 10 -15.99 -4.86 20.19
N MET A 11 -15.58 -5.44 21.32
CA MET A 11 -14.16 -5.67 21.63
C MET A 11 -13.52 -6.67 20.64
N ILE A 12 -14.19 -7.77 20.32
CA ILE A 12 -13.71 -8.76 19.33
C ILE A 12 -13.58 -8.13 17.93
N LEU A 13 -14.51 -7.24 17.57
CA LEU A 13 -14.50 -6.57 16.28
C LEU A 13 -13.35 -5.55 16.17
N LEU A 14 -13.04 -4.82 17.25
CA LEU A 14 -11.88 -3.93 17.34
C LEU A 14 -10.54 -4.67 17.26
N GLU A 15 -10.42 -5.83 17.93
CA GLU A 15 -9.23 -6.67 17.85
C GLU A 15 -9.03 -7.24 16.45
N SER A 16 -10.12 -7.63 15.78
CA SER A 16 -10.09 -8.09 14.39
C SER A 16 -9.65 -6.98 13.42
N ILE A 17 -10.15 -5.75 13.60
CA ILE A 17 -9.78 -4.60 12.76
C ILE A 17 -8.30 -4.25 12.93
N THR A 18 -7.80 -4.16 14.16
CA THR A 18 -6.40 -3.80 14.45
C THR A 18 -5.42 -4.86 13.95
N LYS A 19 -5.74 -6.15 14.12
CA LYS A 19 -4.90 -7.25 13.63
C LYS A 19 -4.85 -7.32 12.10
N ASN A 20 -5.93 -6.95 11.42
CA ASN A 20 -5.94 -6.82 9.95
C ASN A 20 -5.11 -5.63 9.47
N GLN A 21 -5.09 -4.54 10.21
CA GLN A 21 -4.36 -3.33 9.84
C GLN A 21 -2.83 -3.57 9.79
N TYR A 22 -2.28 -4.31 10.76
CA TYR A 22 -0.86 -4.70 10.76
C TYR A 22 -0.50 -5.68 9.64
N ARG A 23 -1.43 -6.55 9.25
CA ARG A 23 -1.22 -7.51 8.15
C ARG A 23 -1.09 -6.83 6.79
N ILE A 24 -1.69 -5.65 6.63
CA ILE A 24 -1.73 -4.91 5.36
C ILE A 24 -0.52 -3.97 5.21
N GLY A 25 0.01 -3.42 6.30
CA GLY A 25 1.18 -2.54 6.26
C GLY A 25 2.53 -3.26 6.09
N GLY A 26 2.63 -4.51 6.55
CA GLY A 26 3.87 -5.30 6.51
C GLY A 26 4.50 -5.42 5.11
N PRO A 27 3.75 -5.78 4.06
CA PRO A 27 4.30 -5.94 2.70
C PRO A 27 4.89 -4.65 2.11
N ILE A 28 4.26 -3.51 2.38
CA ILE A 28 4.70 -2.20 1.86
C ILE A 28 6.04 -1.81 2.51
N LEU A 29 6.18 -2.01 3.82
CA LEU A 29 7.42 -1.75 4.54
C LEU A 29 8.56 -2.66 4.05
N ILE A 30 8.26 -3.94 3.76
CA ILE A 30 9.24 -4.87 3.19
C ILE A 30 9.66 -4.42 1.78
N MET A 31 8.72 -3.97 0.94
CA MET A 31 9.06 -3.40 -0.37
C MET A 31 9.92 -2.15 -0.26
N LEU A 32 9.56 -1.20 0.61
CA LEU A 32 10.34 0.01 0.83
C LEU A 32 11.76 -0.31 1.32
N ALA A 33 11.90 -1.25 2.26
CA ALA A 33 13.20 -1.71 2.74
C ALA A 33 14.03 -2.40 1.64
N ALA A 34 13.39 -3.19 0.77
CA ALA A 34 14.06 -3.84 -0.36
C ALA A 34 14.54 -2.81 -1.41
N ILE A 35 13.70 -1.80 -1.69
CA ILE A 35 14.04 -0.68 -2.56
C ILE A 35 15.21 0.12 -1.99
N ASP A 36 15.18 0.45 -0.70
CA ASP A 36 16.26 1.18 -0.03
C ASP A 36 17.59 0.41 -0.11
N ARG A 37 17.59 -0.90 0.21
CA ARG A 37 18.78 -1.75 0.06
C ARG A 37 19.27 -1.84 -1.39
N MET A 38 18.37 -1.88 -2.37
CA MET A 38 18.72 -1.87 -3.79
C MET A 38 19.43 -0.56 -4.19
N PHE A 39 18.96 0.59 -3.72
CA PHE A 39 19.63 1.86 -3.99
C PHE A 39 20.97 1.97 -3.26
N ILE A 40 21.05 1.43 -2.04
CA ILE A 40 22.29 1.39 -1.25
C ILE A 40 23.42 0.63 -1.95
N THR A 41 23.09 -0.39 -2.74
CA THR A 41 24.09 -1.24 -3.43
C THR A 41 24.53 -0.71 -4.79
N SER A 42 23.99 0.42 -5.26
CA SER A 42 24.41 1.01 -6.54
C SER A 42 25.80 1.66 -6.44
N PRO A 43 26.73 1.39 -7.37
CA PRO A 43 28.09 1.94 -7.35
C PRO A 43 28.18 3.40 -7.82
N SER A 44 27.11 3.95 -8.41
CA SER A 44 27.08 5.34 -8.86
C SER A 44 26.55 6.26 -7.76
N VAL A 45 27.43 7.07 -7.17
CA VAL A 45 27.11 8.02 -6.08
C VAL A 45 26.04 9.04 -6.51
N GLU A 46 26.15 9.56 -7.74
CA GLU A 46 25.27 10.61 -8.25
C GLU A 46 23.86 10.07 -8.59
N THR A 47 23.81 8.86 -9.17
CA THR A 47 22.54 8.18 -9.46
C THR A 47 21.85 7.74 -8.17
N ARG A 48 22.60 7.32 -7.16
CA ARG A 48 22.11 6.93 -5.83
C ARG A 48 21.47 8.10 -5.10
N ARG A 49 22.08 9.28 -5.13
CA ARG A 49 21.57 10.48 -4.45
C ARG A 49 20.34 11.08 -5.15
N ARG A 50 20.34 11.15 -6.49
CA ARG A 50 19.25 11.79 -7.24
C ARG A 50 18.02 10.88 -7.42
N SER A 51 18.23 9.57 -7.52
CA SER A 51 17.14 8.62 -7.76
C SER A 51 16.37 8.27 -6.49
N ASN A 52 17.01 8.24 -5.30
CA ASN A 52 16.35 7.69 -4.12
C ASN A 52 15.25 8.64 -3.58
N ASN A 53 15.57 9.93 -3.40
CA ASN A 53 14.61 10.86 -2.79
C ASN A 53 13.44 11.17 -3.71
N HIS A 54 13.68 11.63 -4.94
CA HIS A 54 12.59 12.10 -5.79
C HIS A 54 11.64 10.96 -6.21
N PHE A 55 12.17 9.75 -6.40
CA PHE A 55 11.34 8.59 -6.72
C PHE A 55 10.54 8.11 -5.50
N ALA A 56 11.17 8.02 -4.32
CA ALA A 56 10.46 7.66 -3.09
C ALA A 56 9.35 8.67 -2.77
N TYR A 57 9.64 9.98 -2.84
CA TYR A 57 8.62 11.02 -2.64
C TYR A 57 7.48 10.92 -3.66
N LYS A 58 7.79 10.72 -4.95
CA LYS A 58 6.75 10.52 -5.98
C LYS A 58 5.90 9.28 -5.70
N SER A 59 6.51 8.17 -5.30
CA SER A 59 5.80 6.94 -4.97
C SER A 59 4.89 7.13 -3.75
N ILE A 60 5.39 7.77 -2.69
CA ILE A 60 4.62 8.05 -1.46
C ILE A 60 3.45 8.99 -1.77
N ILE A 61 3.69 10.07 -2.53
CA ILE A 61 2.63 11.01 -2.92
C ILE A 61 1.57 10.30 -3.77
N SER A 62 1.99 9.50 -4.76
CA SER A 62 1.05 8.75 -5.61
C SER A 62 0.20 7.78 -4.78
N ASP A 63 0.81 7.05 -3.84
CA ASP A 63 0.09 6.11 -2.98
C ASP A 63 -0.86 6.83 -2.02
N THR A 64 -0.43 7.97 -1.47
CA THR A 64 -1.26 8.81 -0.58
C THR A 64 -2.46 9.39 -1.33
N LEU A 65 -2.25 9.95 -2.52
CA LEU A 65 -3.33 10.49 -3.36
C LEU A 65 -4.32 9.40 -3.76
N PHE A 66 -3.81 8.22 -4.13
CA PHE A 66 -4.63 7.04 -4.38
C PHE A 66 -5.48 6.71 -3.15
N TRP A 67 -4.86 6.58 -1.97
CA TRP A 67 -5.59 6.31 -0.73
C TRP A 67 -6.68 7.33 -0.41
N ILE A 68 -6.43 8.62 -0.63
CA ILE A 68 -7.41 9.70 -0.40
C ILE A 68 -8.59 9.57 -1.37
N ILE A 69 -8.32 9.43 -2.68
CA ILE A 69 -9.36 9.29 -3.70
C ILE A 69 -10.21 8.05 -3.40
N PHE A 70 -9.59 6.93 -3.04
CA PHE A 70 -10.31 5.69 -2.74
C PHE A 70 -11.11 5.78 -1.44
N SER A 71 -10.57 6.43 -0.41
CA SER A 71 -11.31 6.63 0.85
C SER A 71 -12.49 7.59 0.66
N SER A 72 -12.38 8.55 -0.27
CA SER A 72 -13.47 9.48 -0.58
C SER A 72 -14.71 8.77 -1.12
N HIS A 73 -14.53 7.64 -1.84
CA HIS A 73 -15.62 6.86 -2.39
C HIS A 73 -16.53 6.28 -1.28
N SER A 74 -15.99 5.94 -0.12
CA SER A 74 -16.81 5.45 1.00
C SER A 74 -17.86 6.47 1.46
N PHE A 75 -17.58 7.77 1.31
CA PHE A 75 -18.54 8.83 1.65
C PHE A 75 -19.69 8.91 0.64
N ILE A 76 -19.48 8.52 -0.62
CA ILE A 76 -20.51 8.55 -1.67
C ILE A 76 -21.57 7.45 -1.42
N PHE A 77 -21.18 6.33 -0.79
CA PHE A 77 -22.07 5.18 -0.55
C PHE A 77 -22.65 5.15 0.87
N ALA A 78 -22.31 6.14 1.70
CA ALA A 78 -22.91 6.30 3.01
C ALA A 78 -24.25 7.00 2.86
N ASP A 79 -25.32 6.37 3.36
CA ASP A 79 -26.64 6.98 3.41
C ASP A 79 -27.03 7.22 4.88
N THR A 80 -27.63 8.36 5.16
CA THR A 80 -28.10 8.67 6.52
C THR A 80 -29.54 8.21 6.67
N VAL A 81 -29.77 7.24 7.54
CA VAL A 81 -31.12 6.76 7.86
C VAL A 81 -31.50 7.27 9.24
N GLN A 82 -32.69 7.84 9.33
CA GLN A 82 -33.26 8.30 10.59
C GLN A 82 -33.99 7.13 11.27
N LEU A 83 -33.53 6.70 12.46
CA LEU A 83 -34.22 5.65 13.22
C LEU A 83 -35.26 6.23 14.20
N VAL A 84 -34.95 7.41 14.76
CA VAL A 84 -35.74 8.08 15.81
C VAL A 84 -35.70 9.59 15.52
N PRO A 85 -36.72 10.39 15.91
CA PRO A 85 -36.62 11.85 15.87
C PRO A 85 -35.30 12.34 16.48
N ASN A 86 -34.53 13.15 15.75
CA ASN A 86 -33.21 13.65 16.13
C ASN A 86 -32.09 12.60 16.30
N HIS A 87 -32.24 11.38 15.77
CA HIS A 87 -31.20 10.37 15.78
C HIS A 87 -30.96 9.79 14.38
N PHE A 88 -29.79 10.09 13.82
CA PHE A 88 -29.35 9.65 12.48
C PHE A 88 -28.20 8.67 12.62
N ILE A 89 -28.27 7.56 11.88
CA ILE A 89 -27.18 6.61 11.74
C ILE A 89 -26.75 6.58 10.27
N CYS A 90 -25.43 6.59 10.04
CA CYS A 90 -24.87 6.30 8.74
C CYS A 90 -24.93 4.79 8.49
N TYR A 91 -25.71 4.38 7.50
CA TYR A 91 -25.77 3.00 7.04
C TYR A 91 -25.22 2.92 5.62
N THR A 92 -24.35 1.95 5.37
CA THR A 92 -23.84 1.70 4.01
C THR A 92 -24.80 0.78 3.27
N LYS A 93 -25.25 1.17 2.07
CA LYS A 93 -26.20 0.35 1.30
C LYS A 93 -25.64 -1.06 1.05
N PHE A 94 -26.33 -2.06 1.58
CA PHE A 94 -26.02 -3.48 1.37
C PHE A 94 -26.32 -3.85 -0.09
N GLY A 95 -25.29 -4.28 -0.84
CA GLY A 95 -25.42 -4.63 -2.26
C GLY A 95 -24.14 -4.37 -3.03
N PHE A 96 -23.96 -3.15 -3.54
CA PHE A 96 -22.79 -2.79 -4.35
C PHE A 96 -21.51 -2.61 -3.53
N TYR A 97 -21.63 -2.24 -2.26
CA TYR A 97 -20.48 -1.97 -1.39
C TYR A 97 -19.54 -3.19 -1.19
N PRO A 98 -20.02 -4.40 -0.85
CA PRO A 98 -19.12 -5.56 -0.71
C PRO A 98 -18.48 -5.97 -2.04
N ALA A 99 -19.19 -5.87 -3.16
CA ALA A 99 -18.63 -6.15 -4.49
C ALA A 99 -17.53 -5.14 -4.84
N PHE A 100 -17.74 -3.86 -4.52
CA PHE A 100 -16.74 -2.82 -4.70
C PHE A 100 -15.50 -3.06 -3.84
N ILE A 101 -15.66 -3.40 -2.55
CA ILE A 101 -14.54 -3.75 -1.67
C ILE A 101 -13.77 -4.96 -2.23
N ALA A 102 -14.47 -6.00 -2.69
CA ALA A 102 -13.83 -7.19 -3.25
C ALA A 102 -13.01 -6.86 -4.51
N TYR A 103 -13.59 -6.09 -5.43
CA TYR A 103 -12.90 -5.66 -6.65
C TYR A 103 -11.68 -4.78 -6.35
N TYR A 104 -11.81 -3.87 -5.38
CA TYR A 104 -10.71 -3.04 -4.90
C TYR A 104 -9.58 -3.88 -4.30
N SER A 105 -9.92 -4.87 -3.47
CA SER A 105 -8.94 -5.79 -2.88
C SER A 105 -8.15 -6.53 -3.98
N LEU A 106 -8.82 -6.97 -5.04
CA LEU A 106 -8.18 -7.58 -6.21
C LEU A 106 -7.25 -6.61 -6.94
N ILE A 107 -7.72 -5.41 -7.27
CA ILE A 107 -6.88 -4.38 -7.92
C ILE A 107 -5.64 -4.10 -7.08
N LYS A 108 -5.79 -3.98 -5.76
CA LYS A 108 -4.67 -3.75 -4.84
C LYS A 108 -3.63 -4.87 -4.89
N ILE A 109 -4.07 -6.13 -4.88
CA ILE A 109 -3.16 -7.28 -4.98
C ILE A 109 -2.44 -7.27 -6.32
N ILE A 110 -3.17 -7.08 -7.43
CA ILE A 110 -2.59 -7.05 -8.78
C ILE A 110 -1.58 -5.91 -8.91
N SER A 111 -1.94 -4.69 -8.48
CA SER A 111 -1.07 -3.51 -8.50
C SER A 111 0.23 -3.75 -7.73
N MET A 112 0.14 -4.29 -6.51
CA MET A 112 1.31 -4.63 -5.70
C MET A 112 2.20 -5.68 -6.39
N SER A 113 1.61 -6.74 -6.97
CA SER A 113 2.35 -7.73 -7.73
C SER A 113 3.04 -7.14 -8.96
N SER A 114 2.35 -6.27 -9.72
CA SER A 114 2.92 -5.59 -10.88
C SER A 114 4.09 -4.69 -10.49
N LEU A 115 3.95 -3.89 -9.43
CA LEU A 115 5.04 -3.05 -8.91
C LEU A 115 6.25 -3.89 -8.52
N MET A 116 6.03 -5.02 -7.83
CA MET A 116 7.12 -5.93 -7.44
C MET A 116 7.88 -6.48 -8.66
N ILE A 117 7.16 -6.84 -9.73
CA ILE A 117 7.78 -7.33 -10.98
C ILE A 117 8.57 -6.21 -11.66
N VAL A 118 8.01 -5.00 -11.75
CA VAL A 118 8.69 -3.85 -12.35
C VAL A 118 9.96 -3.52 -11.57
N PHE A 119 9.87 -3.36 -10.25
CA PHE A 119 11.03 -3.10 -9.40
C PHE A 119 12.07 -4.23 -9.49
N GLY A 120 11.65 -5.49 -9.37
CA GLY A 120 12.55 -6.63 -9.52
C GLY A 120 13.27 -6.65 -10.86
N SER A 121 12.57 -6.35 -11.96
CA SER A 121 13.17 -6.27 -13.29
C SER A 121 14.20 -5.14 -13.41
N LEU A 122 13.91 -3.98 -12.81
CA LEU A 122 14.83 -2.84 -12.73
C LEU A 122 16.07 -3.19 -11.90
N THR A 123 15.91 -3.90 -10.78
CA THR A 123 17.01 -4.42 -9.97
C THR A 123 17.95 -5.30 -10.79
N VAL A 124 17.40 -6.28 -11.50
CA VAL A 124 18.20 -7.21 -12.32
C VAL A 124 18.93 -6.48 -13.44
N ARG A 125 18.27 -5.53 -14.11
CA ARG A 125 18.91 -4.69 -15.14
C ARG A 125 20.05 -3.85 -14.57
N ASN A 126 19.87 -3.26 -13.39
CA ASN A 126 20.89 -2.48 -12.71
C ASN A 126 22.14 -3.33 -12.39
N ILE A 127 21.95 -4.52 -11.80
CA ILE A 127 23.05 -5.45 -11.48
C ILE A 127 23.81 -5.87 -12.75
N ARG A 128 23.11 -6.17 -13.85
CA ARG A 128 23.75 -6.54 -15.12
C ARG A 128 24.58 -5.39 -15.70
N ASN A 129 24.08 -4.16 -15.63
CA ASN A 129 24.82 -2.99 -16.10
C ASN A 129 26.10 -2.75 -15.27
N VAL A 130 26.04 -2.91 -13.95
CA VAL A 130 27.22 -2.78 -13.08
C VAL A 130 28.31 -3.79 -13.45
N ARG A 131 27.95 -5.06 -13.67
CA ARG A 131 28.93 -6.10 -14.07
C ARG A 131 29.64 -5.77 -15.39
N ARG A 132 28.92 -5.20 -16.37
CA ARG A 132 29.52 -4.81 -17.65
C ARG A 132 30.56 -3.72 -17.50
N VAL A 133 30.30 -2.72 -16.66
CA VAL A 133 31.23 -1.60 -16.42
C VAL A 133 32.46 -2.05 -15.63
N SER A 134 32.30 -2.91 -14.61
CA SER A 134 33.44 -3.45 -13.86
C SER A 134 34.36 -4.33 -14.70
N GLY A 135 33.81 -5.15 -15.61
CA GLY A 135 34.63 -6.00 -16.49
C GLY A 135 35.54 -5.21 -17.43
N ALA A 136 35.06 -4.07 -17.96
CA ALA A 136 35.85 -3.21 -18.84
C ALA A 136 37.06 -2.55 -18.13
N ARG A 137 36.95 -2.31 -16.82
CA ARG A 137 37.99 -1.63 -16.04
C ARG A 137 39.17 -2.54 -15.66
N ILE A 138 38.97 -3.87 -15.67
CA ILE A 138 40.01 -4.86 -15.37
C ILE A 138 40.96 -5.05 -16.57
N ILE A 139 40.52 -4.74 -17.79
CA ILE A 139 41.31 -4.97 -19.02
C ILE A 139 42.24 -3.77 -19.31
N THR A 140 42.04 -2.63 -18.65
CA THR A 140 42.75 -1.36 -18.93
C THR A 140 43.76 -0.95 -17.85
N SER A 141 43.95 -1.78 -16.83
CA SER A 141 44.95 -1.60 -15.76
C SER A 141 45.97 -2.72 -15.78
#